data_AF-A0A1M7N4X3-F1
#
_entry.id   AF-A0A1M7N4X3-F1
#
_cell.length_a   1.000
_cell.length_b   1.000
_cell.length_c   1.000
_cell.angle_alpha   90.00
_cell.angle_beta   90.00
_cell.angle_gamma   90.00
#
_symmetry.space_group_name_H-M   'P 1'
#
loop_
_entity.id
_entity.type
_entity.pdbx_description
1 polymer ?
#
loop_
_entity_poly.entity_id
_entity_poly.type
_entity_poly.pdbx_seq_one_letter_code
_entity_poly.pdbx_strand_id
1 'polypeptide(L)'
;MKNRLNLTVNNDLIQKMKKYADLKQTSLSQIVEAHFEELLNRPTILHEDKSLLEYVKTLPKSKVDYPKDFDFNEEYYKAKNKESNEQNPV
;
A
#
# COMPACT_ATOMS: atom_id res chain seq x y z
N MET A 1 16.29 -19.19 -14.08
CA MET A 1 15.89 -20.08 -15.20
C MET A 1 14.51 -19.64 -15.65
N LYS A 2 14.25 -19.54 -16.97
CA LYS A 2 12.92 -19.14 -17.47
C LYS A 2 12.05 -20.36 -17.75
N ASN A 3 10.81 -20.34 -17.26
CA ASN A 3 9.82 -21.39 -17.49
C ASN A 3 8.82 -20.95 -18.57
N ARG A 4 8.26 -21.92 -19.31
CA ARG A 4 7.23 -21.65 -20.33
C ARG A 4 5.85 -21.61 -19.68
N LEU A 5 5.11 -20.54 -19.93
CA LEU A 5 3.72 -20.37 -19.52
C LEU A 5 2.82 -20.42 -20.77
N ASN A 6 1.83 -21.31 -20.77
CA ASN A 6 0.81 -21.37 -21.81
C ASN A 6 -0.45 -20.65 -21.32
N LEU A 7 -0.95 -19.69 -22.10
CA LEU A 7 -2.12 -18.88 -21.76
C LEU A 7 -3.17 -18.97 -22.86
N THR A 8 -4.43 -19.09 -22.47
CA THR A 8 -5.57 -18.96 -23.38
C THR A 8 -6.06 -17.52 -23.32
N VAL A 9 -5.94 -16.81 -24.45
CA VAL A 9 -6.33 -15.40 -24.58
C VAL A 9 -7.07 -15.24 -25.91
N ASN A 10 -7.99 -14.27 -25.98
CA ASN A 10 -8.68 -13.94 -27.22
C ASN A 10 -7.67 -13.60 -28.34
N ASN A 11 -7.81 -14.22 -29.51
CA ASN A 11 -6.93 -14.04 -30.65
C ASN A 11 -6.84 -12.58 -31.13
N ASP A 12 -7.97 -11.86 -31.18
CA ASP A 12 -7.99 -10.46 -31.62
C ASP A 12 -7.16 -9.56 -30.70
N LEU A 13 -7.20 -9.86 -29.40
CA LEU A 13 -6.39 -9.17 -28.40
C LEU A 13 -4.90 -9.49 -28.58
N ILE A 14 -4.54 -10.75 -28.84
CA ILE A 14 -3.15 -11.15 -29.12
C ILE A 14 -2.60 -10.38 -30.32
N GLN A 15 -3.37 -10.26 -31.40
CA GLN A 15 -2.93 -9.55 -32.60
C GLN A 15 -2.72 -8.06 -32.34
N LYS A 16 -3.64 -7.40 -31.60
CA LYS A 16 -3.48 -6.00 -31.20
C LYS A 16 -2.25 -5.80 -30.32
N MET A 17 -2.03 -6.69 -29.35
CA MET A 17 -0.90 -6.60 -28.44
C MET A 17 0.44 -6.89 -29.11
N LYS A 18 0.49 -7.77 -30.10
CA LYS A 18 1.70 -7.98 -30.92
C LYS A 18 2.09 -6.71 -31.68
N LYS A 19 1.13 -6.08 -32.36
CA LYS A 19 1.37 -4.78 -33.03
C LYS A 19 1.85 -3.72 -32.06
N TYR A 20 1.25 -3.66 -30.87
CA TYR A 20 1.70 -2.74 -29.82
C TYR A 20 3.13 -3.04 -29.36
N ALA A 21 3.49 -4.30 -29.18
CA ALA A 21 4.84 -4.71 -28.80
C ALA A 21 5.87 -4.32 -29.86
N ASP A 22 5.56 -4.54 -31.14
CA ASP A 22 6.41 -4.15 -32.27
C ASP A 22 6.65 -2.62 -32.28
N LEU A 23 5.59 -1.82 -32.09
CA LEU A 23 5.69 -0.36 -31.99
C LEU A 23 6.57 0.09 -30.83
N LYS A 24 6.58 -0.67 -29.73
CA LYS A 24 7.39 -0.42 -28.54
C LYS A 24 8.77 -1.10 -28.61
N GLN A 25 9.13 -1.70 -29.74
CA GLN A 25 10.38 -2.44 -29.95
C GLN A 25 10.64 -3.48 -28.84
N THR A 26 9.58 -4.16 -28.39
CA THR A 26 9.64 -5.16 -27.31
C THR A 26 8.87 -6.41 -27.71
N SER A 27 8.98 -7.48 -26.92
CA SER A 27 8.20 -8.70 -27.13
C SER A 27 6.95 -8.74 -26.26
N LEU A 28 5.92 -9.44 -26.73
CA LEU A 28 4.71 -9.68 -25.94
C LEU A 28 5.03 -10.38 -24.61
N SER A 29 5.99 -11.30 -24.61
CA SER A 29 6.45 -11.99 -23.39
C SER A 29 7.07 -11.02 -22.38
N GLN A 30 7.88 -10.06 -22.84
CA GLN A 30 8.44 -9.03 -21.96
C GLN A 30 7.36 -8.12 -21.37
N ILE A 31 6.33 -7.76 -22.16
CA ILE A 31 5.21 -6.96 -21.65
C ILE A 31 4.48 -7.70 -20.52
N VAL A 32 4.23 -9.00 -20.70
CA VAL A 32 3.56 -9.83 -19.68
C VAL A 32 4.44 -10.01 -18.45
N GLU A 33 5.73 -10.29 -18.63
CA GLU A 33 6.72 -10.42 -17.54
C GLU A 33 6.80 -9.11 -16.73
N ALA A 34 6.94 -7.96 -17.40
CA ALA A 34 6.96 -6.65 -16.77
C ALA A 34 5.65 -6.33 -16.04
N HIS A 35 4.51 -6.73 -16.58
CA HIS A 35 3.22 -6.54 -15.91
C HIS A 35 3.11 -7.40 -14.65
N PHE A 36 3.60 -8.65 -14.68
CA PHE A 36 3.65 -9.48 -13.48
C PHE A 36 4.59 -8.90 -12.42
N GLU A 37 5.76 -8.41 -12.83
CA GLU A 37 6.68 -7.71 -11.92
C GLU A 37 6.02 -6.46 -11.33
N GLU A 38 5.31 -5.66 -12.12
CA GLU A 38 4.60 -4.47 -11.63
C GLU A 38 3.48 -4.85 -10.63
N LEU A 39 2.77 -5.95 -10.86
CA LEU A 39 1.75 -6.43 -9.92
C LEU A 39 2.35 -6.88 -8.59
N LEU A 40 3.54 -7.50 -8.61
CA LEU A 40 4.25 -7.98 -7.41
C LEU A 40 5.02 -6.87 -6.70
N ASN A 41 5.58 -5.92 -7.45
CA ASN A 41 6.35 -4.79 -6.93
C ASN A 41 5.46 -3.58 -6.60
N ARG A 42 4.14 -3.71 -6.74
CA ARG A 42 3.21 -2.69 -6.30
C ARG A 42 3.47 -2.50 -4.81
N PRO A 43 3.84 -1.28 -4.34
CA PRO A 43 4.09 -1.06 -2.94
C PRO A 43 2.82 -1.45 -2.22
N THR A 44 2.88 -2.56 -1.48
CA THR A 44 1.93 -2.82 -0.42
C THR A 44 1.92 -1.54 0.40
N ILE A 45 0.75 -0.90 0.48
CA ILE A 45 0.55 0.37 1.20
C ILE A 45 1.01 0.22 2.66
N LEU A 46 1.22 -1.03 3.10
CA LEU A 46 1.94 -1.44 4.28
C LEU A 46 3.21 -2.16 3.80
N HIS A 47 4.36 -1.51 3.87
CA HIS A 47 5.66 -2.12 3.62
C HIS A 47 5.69 -3.54 4.20
N GLU A 48 5.80 -4.53 3.31
CA GLU A 48 6.05 -5.92 3.67
C GLU A 48 7.16 -5.97 4.74
N ASP A 49 6.83 -6.66 5.83
CA ASP A 49 7.64 -6.99 7.02
C ASP A 49 7.56 -6.08 8.26
N LYS A 50 7.02 -4.86 8.19
CA LYS A 50 6.90 -4.04 9.41
C LYS A 50 5.56 -4.24 10.11
N SER A 51 5.58 -5.00 11.21
CA SER A 51 4.49 -5.00 12.20
C SER A 51 4.14 -3.55 12.58
N LEU A 52 2.87 -3.26 12.93
CA LEU A 52 2.46 -1.94 13.42
C LEU A 52 3.41 -1.41 14.53
N LEU A 53 3.95 -2.32 15.36
CA LEU A 53 4.94 -1.99 16.38
C LEU A 53 6.27 -1.48 15.81
N GLU A 54 6.73 -2.05 14.69
CA GLU A 54 7.93 -1.58 14.01
C GLU A 54 7.70 -0.24 13.32
N TYR A 55 6.52 -0.02 12.75
CA TYR A 55 6.16 1.28 12.19
C TYR A 55 6.15 2.38 13.26
N VAL A 56 5.56 2.13 14.43
CA VAL A 56 5.57 3.09 15.56
C VAL A 56 6.99 3.47 15.97
N LYS A 57 7.94 2.52 15.94
CA LYS A 57 9.36 2.80 16.25
C LYS A 57 10.05 3.67 15.21
N THR A 58 9.56 3.71 13.97
CA THR A 58 10.11 4.58 12.91
C THR A 58 9.57 6.00 12.95
N LEU A 59 8.51 6.26 13.72
CA LEU A 59 7.95 7.59 13.83
C LEU A 59 8.93 8.53 14.57
N PRO A 60 9.05 9.80 14.14
CA PRO A 60 9.85 10.78 14.86
C PRO A 60 9.34 10.91 16.30
N LYS A 61 10.26 11.08 17.25
CA LYS A 61 9.88 11.31 18.65
C LYS A 61 8.92 12.49 18.74
N SER A 62 7.93 12.35 19.61
CA SER A 62 7.00 13.44 19.94
C SER A 62 7.77 14.72 20.25
N LYS A 63 7.28 15.85 19.74
CA LYS A 63 7.80 17.19 20.09
C LYS A 63 7.41 17.60 21.52
N VAL A 64 6.50 16.84 22.14
CA VAL A 64 5.98 17.05 23.49
C VAL A 64 6.52 15.96 24.39
N ASP A 65 7.24 16.36 25.43
CA ASP A 65 7.63 15.47 26.52
C ASP A 65 6.46 15.33 27.48
N TYR A 66 5.93 14.12 27.60
CA TYR A 66 4.89 13.80 28.56
C TYR A 66 5.51 13.36 29.89
N PRO A 67 4.94 13.77 31.04
CA PRO A 67 5.33 13.27 32.35
C PRO A 67 5.27 11.73 32.40
N LYS A 68 6.13 11.09 33.20
CA LYS A 68 6.14 9.62 33.33
C LYS A 68 4.80 9.04 33.84
N ASP A 69 4.07 9.82 34.62
CA ASP A 69 2.80 9.42 35.22
C ASP A 69 1.59 9.86 34.38
N PHE A 70 1.81 10.22 33.11
CA PHE A 70 0.74 10.67 32.23
C PHE A 70 -0.11 9.48 31.73
N ASP A 71 -1.37 9.44 32.16
CA ASP A 71 -2.32 8.42 31.72
C ASP A 71 -2.99 8.83 30.39
N PHE A 72 -2.46 8.30 29.30
CA PHE A 72 -2.98 8.54 27.95
C PHE A 72 -4.40 7.99 27.74
N ASN A 73 -4.82 6.96 28.49
CA ASN A 73 -6.16 6.40 28.35
C ASN A 73 -7.18 7.36 28.95
N GLU A 74 -6.95 7.80 30.19
CA GLU A 74 -7.86 8.74 30.85
C GLU A 74 -8.01 10.03 30.05
N GLU A 75 -6.90 10.59 29.57
CA GLU A 75 -6.93 11.85 28.83
C GLU A 75 -7.65 11.72 27.49
N TYR A 76 -7.47 10.60 26.78
CA TYR A 76 -8.19 10.31 25.54
C TYR A 76 -9.71 10.29 25.75
N TYR A 77 -10.20 9.61 26.78
CA TYR A 77 -11.63 9.58 27.07
C TYR A 77 -12.16 10.91 27.60
N LYS A 78 -11.37 11.65 28.40
CA LYS A 78 -11.73 13.02 28.82
C LYS A 78 -11.89 13.95 27.62
N ALA A 79 -11.00 13.89 26.63
CA ALA A 79 -11.08 14.69 25.41
C ALA A 79 -12.27 14.27 24.54
N LYS A 80 -12.45 12.96 24.29
CA LYS A 80 -13.58 12.42 23.52
C LYS A 80 -14.95 12.80 24.11
N ASN A 81 -15.06 12.80 25.44
CA ASN A 81 -16.29 13.19 26.14
C ASN A 81 -16.53 14.72 26.11
N LYS A 82 -15.47 15.54 26.05
CA LYS A 82 -15.61 16.99 25.84
C LYS A 82 -16.10 17.33 24.44
N GLU A 83 -15.55 16.68 23.41
CA GLU A 83 -15.97 16.87 22.02
C GLU A 83 -17.45 16.52 21.79
N SER A 84 -17.95 15.50 22.48
CA SER A 84 -19.36 15.10 22.39
C SER A 84 -20.32 16.02 23.16
N ASN A 85 -19.84 16.77 24.15
CA ASN A 85 -20.62 17.80 24.86
C ASN A 85 -20.64 19.16 24.13
N GLU A 86 -19.62 19.49 23.32
CA GLU A 86 -19.61 20.71 22.51
C GLU A 86 -20.53 20.64 21.28
N GLN A 87 -20.88 19.44 20.82
CA GLN A 87 -21.72 19.23 19.63
C GLN A 87 -23.23 19.20 19.91
N ASN A 88 -23.66 19.22 21.18
CA ASN A 88 -25.06 19.41 21.58
C ASN A 88 -25.13 20.19 22.90
N PRO A 89 -25.08 21.52 22.88
CA PRO A 89 -25.42 22.31 24.06
C PRO A 89 -26.92 22.22 24.32
N VAL A 90 -27.30 21.79 25.54
CA VAL A 90 -28.67 21.85 26.07
C VAL A 90 -29.07 23.30 26.34
#